data_AF-A0A202FG80-F1
#
_entry.id   AF-A0A202FG80-F1
#
_cell.length_a   1.000
_cell.length_b   1.000
_cell.length_c   1.000
_cell.angle_alpha   90.00
_cell.angle_beta   90.00
_cell.angle_gamma   90.00
#
_symmetry.space_group_name_H-M   'P 1'
#
loop_
_entity.id
_entity.type
_entity.pdbx_description
1 polymer ?
#
loop_
_entity_poly.entity_id
_entity_poly.type
_entity_poly.pdbx_seq_one_letter_code
_entity_poly.pdbx_strand_id
1 'polypeptide(L)' 'MSRKKKSVEISLKDISSDPETYELWDGKHYIGTIKKEAERYLSFVESNDTPFKSVKLDDAINELLMQYNLHNH' A
#
# COMPACT_ATOMS: atom_id res chain seq x y z
N MET A 1 -14.47 17.11 -19.24
CA MET A 1 -14.35 15.95 -18.34
C MET A 1 -13.04 16.04 -17.60
N SER A 2 -13.06 16.64 -16.40
CA SER A 2 -11.84 16.88 -15.63
C SER A 2 -11.55 15.64 -14.78
N ARG A 3 -10.62 14.79 -15.22
CA ARG A 3 -9.98 13.81 -14.36
C ARG A 3 -9.28 14.59 -13.25
N LYS A 4 -9.99 14.87 -12.15
CA LYS A 4 -9.41 15.49 -10.96
C LYS A 4 -8.28 14.56 -10.54
N LYS A 5 -7.04 15.02 -10.70
CA LYS A 5 -5.89 14.42 -10.02
C LYS A 5 -6.19 14.58 -8.53
N LYS A 6 -6.79 13.56 -7.92
CA LYS A 6 -6.86 13.46 -6.47
C LYS A 6 -5.42 13.19 -6.06
N SER A 7 -4.77 14.21 -5.50
CA SER A 7 -3.53 14.00 -4.75
C SER A 7 -3.94 13.17 -3.54
N VAL A 8 -3.62 11.89 -3.57
CA VAL A 8 -3.86 10.98 -2.44
C VAL A 8 -2.70 11.23 -1.48
N GLU A 9 -2.98 11.74 -0.29
CA GLU A 9 -1.96 12.01 0.73
C GLU A 9 -1.64 10.71 1.46
N ILE A 10 -0.62 10.01 0.97
CA ILE A 10 -0.19 8.73 1.55
C ILE A 10 0.77 8.99 2.69
N SER A 11 0.38 8.50 3.86
CA SER A 11 1.23 8.41 5.04
C SER A 11 1.73 6.98 5.17
N LEU A 12 3.03 6.81 5.07
CA LEU A 12 3.70 5.55 5.32
C LEU A 12 4.24 5.57 6.76
N LYS A 13 3.80 4.62 7.58
CA LYS A 13 4.23 4.47 8.97
C LYS A 13 5.06 3.21 9.10
N ASP A 14 6.31 3.34 9.52
CA ASP A 14 7.08 2.21 10.02
C ASP A 14 6.53 1.73 11.38
N ILE A 15 6.08 0.47 11.42
CA ILE A 15 5.55 -0.14 12.66
C ILE A 15 6.46 -1.23 13.21
N SER A 16 7.32 -1.80 12.36
CA SER A 16 8.32 -2.78 12.79
C SER A 16 9.55 -2.71 11.89
N SER A 17 10.72 -3.01 12.45
CA SER A 17 11.99 -2.98 11.72
C SER A 17 12.56 -4.37 11.47
N ASP A 18 12.05 -5.42 12.12
CA ASP A 18 12.47 -6.80 11.89
C ASP A 18 11.30 -7.78 12.07
N PRO A 19 10.69 -8.28 10.99
CA PRO A 19 10.89 -7.83 9.60
C PRO A 19 10.39 -6.40 9.37
N GLU A 20 11.06 -5.64 8.50
CA GLU A 20 10.64 -4.27 8.11
C GLU A 20 9.18 -4.27 7.67
N THR A 21 8.32 -3.59 8.43
CA THR A 21 6.88 -3.56 8.24
C THR A 21 6.40 -2.11 8.26
N TYR A 22 5.68 -1.75 7.21
CA TYR A 22 5.15 -0.41 6.98
C TYR A 22 3.64 -0.48 6.84
N GLU A 23 2.92 0.45 7.44
CA GLU A 23 1.49 0.63 7.20
C GLU A 23 1.26 1.80 6.26
N LEU A 24 0.37 1.63 5.30
CA LEU A 24 -0.09 2.70 4.42
C LEU A 24 -1.44 3.22 4.86
N TRP A 25 -1.50 4.52 5.00
CA TRP A 25 -2.69 5.27 5.37
C TRP A 25 -2.97 6.36 4.33
N ASP A 26 -4.22 6.44 3.85
CA ASP A 26 -4.74 7.55 3.05
C ASP A 26 -5.40 8.55 4.00
N GLY A 27 -4.58 9.44 4.56
CA GLY A 27 -5.00 10.35 5.63
C GLY A 27 -5.55 9.63 6.87
N LYS A 28 -6.87 9.45 6.93
CA LYS A 28 -7.58 8.77 8.03
C LYS A 28 -7.99 7.33 7.71
N HIS A 29 -7.86 6.89 6.46
CA HIS A 29 -8.23 5.55 6.03
C HIS A 29 -7.01 4.66 5.99
N TYR A 30 -7.13 3.47 6.58
CA TYR A 30 -6.11 2.45 6.45
C TYR A 30 -6.23 1.79 5.06
N ILE A 31 -5.12 1.68 4.36
CA ILE A 31 -5.08 1.08 3.01
C ILE A 31 -4.60 -0.36 3.09
N GLY A 32 -3.55 -0.59 3.89
CA GLY A 32 -2.92 -1.88 4.00
C GLY A 32 -1.53 -1.86 4.64
N THR A 33 -0.90 -3.03 4.73
CA THR A 33 0.46 -3.20 5.27
C THR A 33 1.42 -3.63 4.18
N ILE A 34 2.65 -3.16 4.21
CA ILE A 34 3.77 -3.66 3.40
C ILE A 34 4.79 -4.29 4.34
N LYS A 35 5.07 -5.56 4.14
CA LYS A 35 6.06 -6.31 4.91
C LYS A 35 7.21 -6.73 4.03
N LYS A 36 8.44 -6.44 4.40
CA LYS A 36 9.61 -6.94 3.71
C LYS A 36 9.83 -8.41 4.05
N GLU A 37 9.86 -9.24 3.03
CA GLU A 37 10.12 -10.68 3.10
C GLU A 37 11.35 -11.01 2.25
N ALA A 38 12.48 -11.23 2.92
CA ALA A 38 13.79 -11.45 2.31
C ALA A 38 14.17 -10.33 1.31
N GLU A 39 14.10 -10.61 0.01
CA GLU A 39 14.44 -9.66 -1.07
C GLU A 39 13.20 -9.01 -1.72
N ARG A 40 12.01 -9.22 -1.17
CA ARG A 40 10.75 -8.74 -1.73
C ARG A 40 9.92 -8.01 -0.67
N TYR A 41 8.95 -7.25 -1.14
CA TYR A 41 7.92 -6.62 -0.33
C TYR A 41 6.58 -7.31 -0.58
N LEU A 42 5.90 -7.63 0.50
CA LEU A 42 4.55 -8.19 0.53
C LEU A 42 3.56 -7.10 0.92
N SER A 43 2.72 -6.68 -0.01
CA SER A 43 1.65 -5.71 0.23
C SER A 43 0.33 -6.42 0.52
N PHE A 44 -0.24 -6.19 1.69
CA PHE A 44 -1.52 -6.70 2.15
C PHE A 44 -2.53 -5.56 2.11
N VAL A 45 -3.48 -5.59 1.17
CA VAL A 45 -4.56 -4.60 1.07
C VAL A 45 -5.66 -4.99 2.04
N GLU A 46 -6.25 -4.05 2.78
CA GLU A 46 -7.37 -4.36 3.71
C GLU A 46 -8.54 -5.07 2.99
N SER A 47 -8.84 -4.63 1.77
CA SER A 47 -9.96 -5.14 0.96
C SER A 47 -9.68 -6.43 0.19
N ASN A 48 -8.44 -6.96 0.21
CA ASN A 48 -8.04 -8.08 -0.64
C ASN A 48 -7.27 -9.14 0.16
N ASP A 49 -7.72 -10.39 0.06
CA ASP A 49 -7.15 -11.50 0.84
C ASP A 49 -5.77 -11.96 0.30
N THR A 50 -5.46 -11.61 -0.96
CA THR A 50 -4.20 -11.98 -1.60
C THR A 50 -3.12 -10.89 -1.48
N PRO A 51 -1.95 -11.20 -0.89
CA PRO A 51 -0.85 -10.25 -0.84
C PRO A 51 -0.11 -10.13 -2.18
N PHE A 52 0.31 -8.91 -2.50
CA PHE A 52 1.09 -8.60 -3.71
C PHE A 52 2.58 -8.68 -3.41
N LYS A 53 3.32 -9.28 -4.34
CA LYS A 53 4.76 -9.47 -4.25
C LYS A 53 5.45 -8.49 -5.18
N SER A 54 6.17 -7.53 -4.60
CA SER A 54 6.89 -6.52 -5.37
C SER A 54 8.37 -6.53 -4.98
N VAL A 55 9.25 -6.22 -5.93
CA VAL A 55 10.71 -6.18 -5.67
C VAL A 55 11.10 -4.87 -5.00
N LYS A 56 10.36 -3.79 -5.28
CA LYS A 56 10.60 -2.45 -4.73
C LYS A 56 9.43 -2.00 -3.87
N LEU A 57 9.74 -1.21 -2.84
CA LEU A 57 8.74 -0.59 -1.98
C LEU A 57 7.82 0.35 -2.78
N ASP A 58 8.36 1.15 -3.70
CA ASP A 58 7.56 2.04 -4.54
C ASP A 58 6.53 1.30 -5.42
N ASP A 59 6.93 0.16 -6.00
CA ASP A 59 6.02 -0.69 -6.77
C ASP A 59 4.94 -1.30 -5.86
N ALA A 60 5.35 -1.78 -4.69
CA ALA A 60 4.47 -2.34 -3.65
C ALA A 60 3.40 -1.35 -3.21
N ILE A 61 3.78 -0.08 -3.03
CA ILE A 61 2.89 1.04 -2.69
C ILE A 61 1.94 1.33 -3.85
N ASN A 62 2.47 1.51 -5.07
CA ASN A 62 1.66 1.86 -6.23
C ASN A 62 0.57 0.81 -6.52
N GLU A 63 0.91 -0.48 -6.46
CA GLU A 63 -0.07 -1.55 -6.67
C GLU A 63 -1.14 -1.58 -5.58
N LEU A 64 -0.75 -1.40 -4.31
CA LEU A 64 -1.67 -1.35 -3.18
C LEU A 64 -2.66 -0.18 -3.32
N LEU A 65 -2.18 0.99 -3.71
CA LEU A 65 -3.01 2.18 -3.96
C LEU A 65 -3.95 1.99 -5.16
N MET A 66 -3.46 1.40 -6.25
CA MET A 66 -4.28 1.13 -7.42
C MET A 66 -5.46 0.23 -7.09
N GLN A 67 -5.22 -0.85 -6.33
CA GLN A 67 -6.28 -1.77 -5.94
C GLN A 67 -7.27 -1.17 -4.96
N TYR A 68 -6.78 -0.44 -3.96
CA TYR A 68 -7.65 0.26 -3.02
C TYR A 68 -8.55 1.27 -3.75
N ASN A 69 -8.02 2.02 -4.71
CA ASN A 69 -8.80 2.98 -5.48
C ASN A 69 -9.74 2.31 -6.52
N LEU A 70 -9.41 1.11 -7.01
CA LEU A 70 -10.26 0.32 -7.90
C LEU A 70 -11.48 -0.29 -7.18
N HIS A 71 -11.33 -0.72 -5.92
CA HIS A 71 -12.43 -1.28 -5.13
C HIS A 71 -13.43 -0.24 -4.60
N ASN A 72 -13.06 1.04 -4.57
CA ASN A 72 -13.90 2.14 -4.10
C ASN A 72 -14.79 2.78 -5.19
N HIS A 73 -15.07 2.06 -6.30
CA HIS A 73 -15.88 2.56 -7.42
C HIS A 73 -17.05 1.63 -7.77
#